data_AF-A0A7R8WIA7-F1
#
_entry.id   AF-A0A7R8WIA7-F1
#
_cell.length_a   1.000
_cell.length_b   1.000
_cell.length_c   1.000
_cell.angle_alpha   90.00
_cell.angle_beta   90.00
_cell.angle_gamma   90.00
#
_symmetry.space_group_name_H-M   'P 1'
#
loop_
_entity.id
_entity.type
_entity.pdbx_description
1 polymer ?
#
loop_
_entity_poly.entity_id
_entity_poly.type
_entity_poly.pdbx_seq_one_letter_code
_entity_poly.pdbx_strand_id
1 'polypeptide(L)'
;MGSDTLVLRDLKKLCQLSKTSDFVYPNGRDLVLLAFNQPKPLFPSPEDKAAARPLVQQSLPLLEKAFKELHGSLNIDLRQVAQKCRSGLQFLVDEFHGEQIYKMMAPVLESSPVKCVEEFIKNTEGMEPEFSKTIPQDMTKIPDSHYWWFEQGDESDDE
;
A
#
# COMPACT_ATOMS: atom_id res chain seq x y z
N MET A 1 -28.18 -2.26 -6.24
CA MET A 1 -27.17 -3.26 -5.84
C MET A 1 -25.81 -2.60 -6.02
N GLY A 2 -25.15 -2.23 -4.93
CA GLY A 2 -23.84 -1.56 -4.99
C GLY A 2 -22.80 -2.50 -5.57
N SER A 3 -22.07 -2.06 -6.59
CA SER A 3 -20.90 -2.76 -7.09
C SER A 3 -19.80 -2.62 -6.05
N ASP A 4 -19.35 -3.74 -5.45
CA ASP A 4 -18.18 -3.73 -4.58
C ASP A 4 -17.01 -3.00 -5.28
N THR A 5 -16.30 -2.14 -4.56
CA THR A 5 -15.05 -1.59 -5.09
C THR A 5 -14.02 -2.69 -5.28
N LEU A 6 -13.03 -2.45 -6.15
CA LEU A 6 -11.93 -3.40 -6.35
C LEU A 6 -11.19 -3.69 -5.03
N VAL A 7 -10.96 -2.66 -4.21
CA VAL A 7 -10.30 -2.78 -2.90
C VAL A 7 -11.17 -3.57 -1.92
N LEU A 8 -12.47 -3.32 -1.85
CA LEU A 8 -13.39 -4.07 -0.99
C LEU A 8 -13.45 -5.54 -1.39
N ARG A 9 -13.49 -5.83 -2.70
CA ARG A 9 -13.47 -7.18 -3.24
C ARG A 9 -12.18 -7.92 -2.88
N ASP A 10 -11.04 -7.26 -2.96
CA ASP A 10 -9.75 -7.86 -2.62
C ASP A 10 -9.57 -8.05 -1.11
N LEU A 11 -10.06 -7.12 -0.28
CA LEU A 11 -10.16 -7.31 1.16
C LEU A 11 -10.96 -8.56 1.52
N LYS A 12 -12.12 -8.78 0.86
CA LYS A 12 -12.93 -9.99 1.05
C LYS A 12 -12.13 -11.25 0.69
N LYS A 13 -11.45 -11.26 -0.46
CA LYS A 13 -10.63 -12.40 -0.90
C LYS A 13 -9.47 -12.68 0.05
N LEU A 14 -8.74 -11.63 0.46
CA LEU A 14 -7.60 -11.72 1.39
C LEU A 14 -8.02 -12.39 2.70
N CYS A 15 -9.15 -11.96 3.27
CA CYS A 15 -9.71 -12.49 4.52
C CYS A 15 -10.35 -13.88 4.38
N GLN A 16 -10.78 -14.27 3.18
CA GLN A 16 -11.31 -15.60 2.90
C GLN A 16 -10.17 -16.62 2.75
N LEU A 17 -9.17 -16.29 1.93
CA LEU A 17 -8.02 -17.16 1.67
C LEU A 17 -7.21 -17.45 2.94
N SER A 18 -7.10 -16.46 3.84
CA SER A 18 -6.43 -16.64 5.13
C SER A 18 -7.12 -17.67 6.05
N LYS A 19 -8.36 -18.09 5.74
CA LYS A 19 -9.12 -19.08 6.51
C LYS A 19 -9.11 -20.46 5.88
N THR A 20 -8.82 -20.56 4.58
CA THR A 20 -9.06 -21.78 3.79
C THR A 20 -7.80 -22.50 3.36
N SER A 21 -6.62 -21.91 3.50
CA SER A 21 -5.38 -22.56 3.07
C SER A 21 -4.18 -22.15 3.91
N ASP A 22 -3.45 -23.14 4.41
CA ASP A 22 -2.12 -22.96 4.99
C ASP A 22 -1.03 -22.79 3.91
N PHE A 23 -1.37 -23.02 2.64
CA PHE A 23 -0.44 -23.08 1.51
C PHE A 23 -0.57 -21.89 0.54
N VAL A 24 -1.73 -21.23 0.51
CA VAL A 24 -1.94 -19.98 -0.23
C VAL A 24 -1.73 -18.84 0.73
N TYR A 25 -0.60 -18.14 0.63
CA TYR A 25 -0.36 -16.92 1.38
C TYR A 25 -1.12 -15.78 0.70
N PRO A 26 -2.24 -15.30 1.28
CA PRO A 26 -2.93 -14.16 0.70
C PRO A 26 -2.02 -12.94 0.86
N ASN A 27 -1.57 -12.40 -0.26
CA ASN A 27 -0.49 -11.43 -0.26
C ASN A 27 -1.05 -10.04 0.06
N GLY A 28 -0.83 -9.57 1.28
CA GLY A 28 -1.15 -8.19 1.68
C GLY A 28 -0.51 -7.14 0.77
N ARG A 29 0.59 -7.48 0.08
CA ARG A 29 1.25 -6.64 -0.93
C ARG A 29 0.31 -6.29 -2.09
N ASP A 30 -0.47 -7.25 -2.59
CA ASP A 30 -1.35 -7.03 -3.74
C ASP A 30 -2.48 -6.07 -3.37
N LEU A 31 -3.01 -6.17 -2.15
CA LEU A 31 -4.01 -5.25 -1.63
C LEU A 31 -3.48 -3.80 -1.57
N VAL A 32 -2.28 -3.59 -1.02
CA VAL A 32 -1.73 -2.22 -0.92
C VAL A 32 -1.30 -1.67 -2.29
N LEU A 33 -0.80 -2.52 -3.19
CA LEU A 33 -0.54 -2.13 -4.58
C LEU A 33 -1.83 -1.76 -5.30
N LEU A 34 -2.91 -2.51 -5.09
CA LEU A 34 -4.21 -2.17 -5.63
C LEU A 34 -4.70 -0.84 -5.07
N ALA A 35 -4.63 -0.65 -3.75
CA ALA A 35 -5.03 0.60 -3.10
C ALA A 35 -4.29 1.81 -3.69
N PHE A 36 -2.97 1.71 -3.90
CA PHE A 36 -2.17 2.75 -4.55
C PHE A 36 -2.67 3.10 -5.97
N ASN A 37 -3.11 2.10 -6.74
CA ASN A 37 -3.55 2.28 -8.13
C ASN A 37 -5.02 2.68 -8.26
N GLN A 38 -5.77 2.82 -7.16
CA GLN A 38 -7.17 3.24 -7.20
C GLN A 38 -7.32 4.73 -6.89
N PRO A 39 -8.28 5.43 -7.53
CA PRO A 39 -8.61 6.78 -7.16
C PRO A 39 -9.17 6.81 -5.73
N LYS A 40 -8.88 7.88 -4.99
CA LYS A 40 -9.56 8.17 -3.72
C LYS A 40 -10.94 8.79 -3.97
N PRO A 41 -11.94 8.54 -3.11
CA PRO A 41 -11.90 7.62 -1.96
C PRO A 41 -11.90 6.14 -2.39
N LEU A 42 -11.19 5.28 -1.64
CA LEU A 42 -11.15 3.83 -1.91
C LEU A 42 -12.50 3.14 -1.65
N PHE A 43 -13.31 3.74 -0.76
CA PHE A 43 -14.66 3.33 -0.43
C PHE A 43 -15.64 4.50 -0.68
N PRO A 44 -16.26 4.59 -1.87
CA PRO A 44 -17.00 5.76 -2.32
C PRO A 44 -18.35 5.94 -1.61
N SER A 45 -18.90 4.87 -1.01
CA SER A 45 -20.14 4.93 -0.25
C SER A 45 -19.90 4.63 1.24
N PRO A 46 -20.70 5.23 2.16
CA PRO A 46 -20.69 4.86 3.57
C PRO A 46 -20.92 3.36 3.79
N GLU A 47 -21.72 2.72 2.94
CA GLU A 47 -21.99 1.28 2.96
C GLU A 47 -20.73 0.46 2.64
N ASP A 48 -20.00 0.83 1.57
CA ASP A 48 -18.74 0.16 1.22
C ASP A 48 -17.71 0.31 2.34
N LYS A 49 -17.61 1.52 2.91
CA LYS A 49 -16.69 1.81 4.00
C LYS A 49 -17.06 1.02 5.26
N ALA A 50 -18.35 0.91 5.57
CA ALA A 50 -18.84 0.10 6.68
C ALA A 50 -18.55 -1.39 6.47
N ALA A 51 -18.70 -1.90 5.25
CA ALA A 51 -18.35 -3.27 4.89
C ALA A 51 -16.83 -3.53 4.95
N ALA A 52 -16.03 -2.52 4.62
CA ALA A 52 -14.56 -2.61 4.64
C ALA A 52 -13.99 -2.69 6.06
N ARG A 53 -14.53 -1.96 7.03
CA ARG A 53 -14.02 -1.90 8.42
C ARG A 53 -13.63 -3.27 9.02
N PRO A 54 -14.54 -4.25 9.13
CA PRO A 54 -14.19 -5.53 9.74
C PRO A 54 -13.15 -6.32 8.93
N LEU A 55 -13.14 -6.16 7.60
CA LEU A 55 -12.18 -6.83 6.72
C LEU A 55 -10.79 -6.22 6.85
N VAL A 56 -10.70 -4.89 6.93
CA VAL A 56 -9.45 -4.18 7.16
C VAL A 56 -8.86 -4.59 8.51
N GLN A 57 -9.67 -4.61 9.56
CA GLN A 57 -9.24 -5.07 10.88
C GLN A 57 -8.73 -6.53 10.84
N GLN A 58 -9.43 -7.42 10.13
CA GLN A 58 -9.00 -8.80 9.95
C GLN A 58 -7.68 -8.91 9.14
N SER A 59 -7.44 -7.99 8.21
CA SER A 59 -6.28 -8.00 7.33
C SER A 59 -4.98 -7.49 7.96
N LEU A 60 -5.03 -6.82 9.12
CA LEU A 60 -3.84 -6.16 9.70
C LEU A 60 -2.63 -7.11 9.89
N PRO A 61 -2.79 -8.33 10.43
CA PRO A 61 -1.66 -9.26 10.56
C PRO A 61 -1.09 -9.71 9.19
N LEU A 62 -1.93 -9.77 8.16
CA LEU A 62 -1.54 -10.14 6.79
C LEU A 62 -0.76 -9.01 6.13
N LEU A 63 -1.16 -7.76 6.37
CA LEU A 63 -0.43 -6.58 5.93
C LEU A 63 0.95 -6.51 6.58
N GLU A 64 1.04 -6.71 7.91
CA GLU A 64 2.32 -6.73 8.60
C GLU A 64 3.25 -7.84 8.08
N LYS A 65 2.69 -9.04 7.86
CA LYS A 65 3.44 -10.16 7.26
C LYS A 65 3.93 -9.83 5.84
N ALA A 66 3.10 -9.22 5.00
CA ALA A 66 3.50 -8.83 3.66
C ALA A 66 4.68 -7.85 3.66
N PHE A 67 4.74 -6.92 4.62
CA PHE A 67 5.89 -6.02 4.76
C PHE A 67 7.14 -6.73 5.30
N LYS A 68 7.01 -7.77 6.13
CA LYS A 68 8.14 -8.63 6.54
C LYS A 68 8.74 -9.35 5.33
N GLU A 69 7.89 -9.93 4.48
CA GLU A 69 8.30 -10.63 3.25
C GLU A 69 8.88 -9.67 2.22
N LEU A 70 8.28 -8.49 2.07
CA LEU A 70 8.81 -7.43 1.22
C LEU A 70 10.21 -7.04 1.68
N HIS A 71 10.41 -6.74 2.97
CA HIS A 71 11.72 -6.41 3.54
C HIS A 71 12.77 -7.49 3.22
N GLY A 72 12.45 -8.77 3.42
CA GLY A 72 13.38 -9.87 3.16
C GLY A 72 13.73 -10.09 1.67
N SER A 73 13.04 -9.41 0.74
CA SER A 73 13.27 -9.52 -0.70
C SER A 73 13.73 -8.21 -1.35
N LEU A 74 13.91 -7.13 -0.59
CA LEU A 74 14.28 -5.83 -1.15
C LEU A 74 15.62 -5.88 -1.89
N ASN A 75 15.58 -5.38 -3.11
CA ASN A 75 16.73 -5.00 -3.92
C ASN A 75 16.35 -3.74 -4.69
N ILE A 76 17.33 -3.12 -5.34
CA ILE A 76 17.12 -1.85 -6.04
C ILE A 76 16.01 -1.93 -7.10
N ASP A 77 15.86 -3.06 -7.79
CA ASP A 77 14.80 -3.29 -8.77
C ASP A 77 13.39 -3.32 -8.19
N LEU A 78 13.28 -3.55 -6.88
CA LEU A 78 12.02 -3.51 -6.15
C LEU A 78 11.76 -2.18 -5.44
N ARG A 79 12.63 -1.16 -5.58
CA ARG A 79 12.43 0.16 -4.94
C ARG A 79 11.09 0.77 -5.31
N GLN A 80 10.76 0.82 -6.60
CA GLN A 80 9.48 1.40 -7.02
C GLN A 80 8.28 0.61 -6.46
N VAL A 81 8.39 -0.71 -6.36
CA VAL A 81 7.32 -1.51 -5.75
C VAL A 81 7.21 -1.22 -4.26
N ALA A 82 8.34 -1.12 -3.55
CA ALA A 82 8.37 -0.77 -2.15
C ALA A 82 7.71 0.59 -1.87
N GLN A 83 8.00 1.60 -2.69
CA GLN A 83 7.36 2.92 -2.65
C GLN A 83 5.84 2.81 -2.83
N LYS A 84 5.37 2.07 -3.83
CA LYS A 84 3.93 1.86 -4.09
C LYS A 84 3.24 1.13 -2.93
N CYS A 85 3.85 0.08 -2.40
CA CYS A 85 3.33 -0.66 -1.25
C CYS A 85 3.18 0.24 -0.03
N ARG A 86 4.21 1.03 0.28
CA ARG A 86 4.20 1.95 1.42
C ARG A 86 3.14 3.04 1.27
N SER A 87 3.03 3.62 0.07
CA SER A 87 2.02 4.62 -0.28
C SER A 87 0.60 4.05 -0.16
N GLY A 88 0.38 2.85 -0.73
CA GLY A 88 -0.91 2.18 -0.72
C GLY A 88 -1.37 1.77 0.68
N LEU A 89 -0.45 1.39 1.56
CA LEU A 89 -0.76 1.16 2.97
C LEU A 89 -1.27 2.46 3.62
N GLN A 90 -0.60 3.59 3.36
CA GLN A 90 -1.06 4.88 3.87
C GLN A 90 -2.44 5.27 3.30
N PHE A 91 -2.70 5.04 2.00
CA PHE A 91 -4.02 5.29 1.41
C PHE A 91 -5.11 4.54 2.15
N LEU A 92 -4.87 3.25 2.43
CA LEU A 92 -5.82 2.42 3.14
C LEU A 92 -6.05 2.89 4.58
N VAL A 93 -4.99 3.32 5.29
CA VAL A 93 -5.09 3.83 6.67
C VAL A 93 -5.85 5.15 6.73
N ASP A 94 -5.57 6.06 5.80
CA ASP A 94 -6.15 7.40 5.75
C ASP A 94 -7.66 7.39 5.47
N GLU A 95 -8.17 6.40 4.74
CA GLU A 95 -9.62 6.23 4.55
C GLU A 95 -10.36 6.20 5.88
N PHE A 96 -9.75 5.68 6.95
CA PHE A 96 -10.39 5.54 8.25
C PHE A 96 -10.00 6.63 9.25
N HIS A 97 -9.33 7.71 8.83
CA HIS A 97 -8.96 8.80 9.72
C HIS A 97 -10.18 9.32 10.51
N GLY A 98 -10.02 9.51 11.82
CA GLY A 98 -11.10 9.90 12.72
C GLY A 98 -12.02 8.77 13.19
N GLU A 99 -11.87 7.55 12.67
CA GLU A 99 -12.62 6.37 13.13
C GLU A 99 -11.85 5.56 14.19
N GLN A 100 -12.54 4.73 14.97
CA GLN A 100 -11.90 3.90 16.00
C GLN A 100 -10.85 2.95 15.41
N ILE A 101 -11.13 2.38 14.23
CA ILE A 101 -10.23 1.45 13.53
C ILE A 101 -8.89 2.11 13.16
N TYR A 102 -8.84 3.43 12.96
CA TYR A 102 -7.59 4.15 12.70
C TYR A 102 -6.54 3.92 13.79
N LYS A 103 -6.96 3.86 15.06
CA LYS A 103 -6.05 3.61 16.19
C LYS A 103 -5.42 2.21 16.15
N MET A 104 -6.05 1.27 15.46
CA MET A 104 -5.51 -0.08 15.23
C MET A 104 -4.60 -0.12 14.00
N MET A 105 -4.89 0.71 13.00
CA MET A 105 -4.15 0.75 11.74
C MET A 105 -2.88 1.60 11.81
N ALA A 106 -2.92 2.74 12.50
CA ALA A 106 -1.79 3.65 12.59
C ALA A 106 -0.51 2.97 13.14
N PRO A 107 -0.55 2.09 14.15
CA PRO A 107 0.62 1.34 14.58
C PRO A 107 1.25 0.45 13.51
N VAL A 108 0.49 0.01 12.50
CA VAL A 108 1.04 -0.80 11.39
C VAL A 108 2.01 0.03 10.55
N LEU A 109 1.70 1.31 10.30
CA LEU A 109 2.60 2.25 9.60
C LEU A 109 3.93 2.45 10.36
N GLU A 110 3.87 2.35 11.69
CA GLU A 110 5.02 2.51 12.57
C GLU A 110 5.71 1.18 12.92
N SER A 111 5.28 0.07 12.30
CA SER A 111 5.87 -1.24 12.55
C SER A 111 7.29 -1.34 11.98
N SER A 112 8.16 -2.11 12.65
CA SER A 112 9.54 -2.34 12.20
C SER A 112 9.66 -2.77 10.73
N PRO A 113 8.85 -3.71 10.20
CA PRO A 113 8.92 -4.09 8.79
C PRO A 113 8.63 -2.93 7.83
N VAL A 114 7.68 -2.06 8.17
CA VAL A 114 7.35 -0.86 7.38
C VAL A 114 8.49 0.15 7.45
N LYS A 115 9.07 0.37 8.64
CA LYS A 115 10.23 1.26 8.82
C LYS A 115 11.48 0.79 8.06
N CYS A 116 11.75 -0.52 8.03
CA CYS A 116 12.86 -1.05 7.22
C CYS A 116 12.64 -0.81 5.72
N VAL A 117 11.39 -0.91 5.25
CA VAL A 117 11.04 -0.56 3.85
C VAL A 117 11.25 0.94 3.60
N GLU A 118 10.84 1.82 4.52
CA GLU A 118 11.09 3.26 4.43
C GLU A 118 12.60 3.58 4.38
N GLU A 119 13.38 2.95 5.25
CA GLU A 119 14.84 3.11 5.30
C GLU A 119 15.51 2.63 4.01
N PHE A 120 15.11 1.46 3.49
CA PHE A 120 15.61 0.97 2.22
C PHE A 120 15.32 1.94 1.06
N ILE A 121 14.09 2.46 0.98
CA ILE A 121 13.71 3.43 -0.06
C ILE A 121 14.61 4.67 0.02
N LYS A 122 14.83 5.20 1.23
CA LYS A 122 15.71 6.35 1.46
C LYS A 122 17.16 6.07 1.11
N ASN A 123 17.70 4.92 1.51
CA ASN A 123 19.10 4.56 1.30
C ASN A 123 19.41 4.23 -0.17
N THR A 124 18.39 4.04 -1.00
CA THR A 124 18.54 3.73 -2.43
C THR A 124 18.08 4.85 -3.33
N GLU A 125 17.78 6.04 -2.80
CA GLU A 125 17.42 7.22 -3.58
C GLU A 125 18.55 7.60 -4.57
N GLY A 126 18.18 7.95 -5.81
CA GLY A 126 19.13 8.32 -6.87
C GLY A 126 19.96 7.17 -7.45
N MET A 127 19.80 5.94 -6.94
CA MET A 127 20.46 4.78 -7.54
C MET A 127 19.64 4.26 -8.73
N GLU A 128 20.29 3.84 -9.81
CA GLU A 128 19.59 3.25 -10.97
C GLU A 128 19.34 1.74 -10.77
N PRO A 129 18.13 1.22 -11.06
CA PRO A 129 17.90 -0.22 -11.04
C PRO A 129 18.68 -0.97 -12.12
N GLU A 130 19.10 -2.20 -11.82
CA GLU A 130 19.96 -3.00 -12.71
C GLU A 130 19.15 -3.74 -13.79
N PHE A 131 17.96 -4.22 -13.45
CA PHE A 131 17.15 -5.13 -14.27
C PHE A 131 15.72 -4.64 -14.49
N SER A 132 15.38 -3.47 -13.97
CA SER A 132 14.04 -2.89 -14.07
C SER A 132 14.10 -1.45 -14.56
N LYS A 133 12.96 -0.97 -15.06
CA LYS A 133 12.79 0.43 -15.45
C LYS A 133 11.87 1.12 -14.46
N THR A 134 12.28 2.27 -13.97
CA THR A 134 11.38 3.17 -13.23
C THR A 134 10.28 3.63 -14.18
N ILE A 135 9.03 3.29 -13.85
CA ILE A 135 7.86 3.74 -14.61
C ILE A 135 7.37 5.06 -14.00
N PRO A 136 7.25 6.16 -14.77
CA PRO A 136 6.67 7.40 -14.27
C PRO A 136 5.30 7.17 -13.63
N GLN A 137 5.05 7.81 -12.50
CA GLN A 137 3.76 7.73 -11.81
C GLN A 137 2.98 9.03 -12.01
N ASP A 138 1.67 8.90 -12.17
CA ASP A 138 0.77 10.06 -12.22
C ASP A 138 0.60 10.63 -10.81
N MET A 139 1.42 11.62 -10.47
CA MET A 139 1.48 12.22 -9.15
C MET A 139 0.20 13.00 -8.80
N THR A 140 -0.59 13.40 -9.79
CA THR A 140 -1.84 14.16 -9.56
C THR A 140 -2.90 13.40 -8.76
N LYS A 141 -2.75 12.08 -8.67
CA LYS A 141 -3.68 11.17 -7.97
C LYS A 141 -3.20 10.73 -6.61
N ILE A 142 -2.00 11.15 -6.21
CA ILE A 142 -1.36 10.78 -4.96
C ILE A 142 -1.24 12.07 -4.13
N PRO A 143 -1.63 12.10 -2.85
CA PRO A 143 -1.40 13.30 -2.03
C PRO A 143 0.08 13.45 -1.66
N ASP A 144 0.59 14.68 -1.59
CA ASP A 144 2.01 15.01 -1.31
C ASP A 144 2.57 14.29 -0.08
N SER A 145 1.74 14.12 0.95
CA SER A 145 2.08 13.39 2.18
C SER A 145 2.32 11.88 1.99
N HIS A 146 2.11 11.36 0.78
CA HIS A 146 2.17 9.94 0.45
C HIS A 146 3.16 9.61 -0.65
N TYR A 147 3.91 10.60 -1.15
CA TYR A 147 4.90 10.38 -2.20
C TYR A 147 6.21 11.14 -2.05
N TRP A 148 6.50 11.71 -0.89
CA TRP A 148 7.80 12.32 -0.53
C TRP A 148 9.08 11.53 -0.87
N TRP A 149 8.98 10.30 -1.40
CA TRP A 149 10.09 9.45 -1.90
C TRP A 149 10.08 9.21 -3.42
N PHE A 150 9.02 9.58 -4.15
CA PHE A 150 9.04 9.48 -5.61
C PHE A 150 9.83 10.67 -6.11
N GLU A 151 10.90 10.39 -6.87
CA GLU A 151 11.67 11.42 -7.57
C GLU A 151 10.67 12.35 -8.24
N GLN A 152 10.62 13.60 -7.78
CA GLN A 152 10.01 14.67 -8.54
C GLN A 152 10.90 14.71 -9.77
N GLY A 153 10.41 14.15 -10.88
CA GLY A 153 11.17 14.23 -12.12
C GLY A 153 11.56 15.68 -12.30
N ASP A 154 12.86 15.92 -12.49
CA ASP A 154 13.35 17.25 -12.83
C ASP A 154 12.37 17.79 -13.88
N GLU A 155 11.65 18.85 -13.52
CA GLU A 155 11.12 19.74 -14.53
C GLU A 155 12.35 20.08 -15.35
N SER A 156 12.42 19.52 -16.56
CA SER A 156 13.41 19.92 -17.53
C SER A 156 13.24 21.43 -17.65
N ASP A 157 14.22 22.16 -17.11
CA ASP A 157 14.49 23.54 -17.45
C ASP A 157 14.73 23.57 -18.97
N ASP A 158 13.64 23.63 -19.73
CA ASP A 158 13.66 24.03 -21.13
C ASP A 158 14.00 25.54 -21.13
N GLU A 159 15.31 25.85 -21.16
CA GLU A 159 15.85 27.13 -21.63
C GLU A 159 15.80 27.24 -23.17
#